data_AF-A0A482EUD4-F1
#
_entry.id   AF-A0A482EUD4-F1
#
_cell.length_a   1.000
_cell.length_b   1.000
_cell.length_c   1.000
_cell.angle_alpha   90.00
_cell.angle_beta   90.00
_cell.angle_gamma   90.00
#
_symmetry.space_group_name_H-M   'P 1'
#
loop_
_entity.id
_entity.type
_entity.pdbx_description
1 polymer ?
#
loop_
_entity_poly.entity_id
_entity_poly.type
_entity_poly.pdbx_seq_one_letter_code
_entity_poly.pdbx_strand_id
1 'polypeptide(L)'
;CPSSGKPCSCGESKVHNCESSAGADTCGLHKPVSYNEIDGSLYKEKELIFPPELVLRNALPLKLHGFGGIRWYRPLKLKHLLDLKSLYSDAKLVVGNTEIGIEMNFKNARYPIFISVTHVPELNVLSIKDDGLEIGSSVRLSRLQEVLIKVIAEREIHETSSCKAISDQLKWFAGKQVKNVASVGGNICTASPISDLNPLWMAARADFHIVDSKRNIRTVHAKDFFLGYRKVDLA
;
A
#
# COMPACT_ATOMS: atom_id res chain seq x y z
N CYS A 1 12.26 -18.99 -24.58
CA CYS A 1 12.65 -18.92 -23.15
C CYS A 1 11.91 -17.75 -22.49
N PRO A 2 11.16 -17.94 -21.38
CA PRO A 2 10.26 -16.91 -20.84
C PRO A 2 10.97 -15.63 -20.33
N SER A 3 12.29 -15.67 -20.17
CA SER A 3 13.11 -14.55 -19.71
C SER A 3 13.86 -13.82 -20.83
N SER A 4 13.81 -14.28 -22.09
CA SER A 4 14.57 -13.64 -23.20
C SER A 4 13.83 -13.45 -24.51
N GLY A 5 12.58 -13.91 -24.64
CA GLY A 5 11.74 -13.66 -25.82
C GLY A 5 12.23 -14.29 -27.14
N LYS A 6 13.29 -15.09 -27.12
CA LYS A 6 13.78 -15.83 -28.30
C LYS A 6 13.15 -17.24 -28.41
N PRO A 7 13.00 -17.79 -29.65
CA PRO A 7 12.54 -19.16 -29.86
C PRO A 7 13.50 -20.16 -29.18
N CYS A 8 12.97 -21.18 -28.50
CA CYS A 8 13.81 -22.23 -27.88
C CYS A 8 14.03 -23.37 -28.87
N SER A 9 15.27 -23.83 -29.00
CA SER A 9 15.69 -24.94 -29.87
C SER A 9 15.48 -26.31 -29.22
N CYS A 10 14.45 -26.44 -28.38
CA CYS A 10 14.15 -27.66 -27.64
C CYS A 10 13.34 -28.59 -28.56
N GLY A 11 14.02 -29.24 -29.50
CA GLY A 11 13.41 -30.17 -30.45
C GLY A 11 12.86 -31.43 -29.80
N GLU A 12 11.77 -31.95 -30.34
CA GLU A 12 11.16 -33.24 -29.96
C GLU A 12 12.16 -34.39 -30.16
N SER A 13 12.72 -34.91 -29.07
CA SER A 13 13.51 -36.13 -29.13
C SER A 13 12.58 -37.33 -29.27
N LYS A 14 12.56 -37.89 -30.48
CA LYS A 14 11.90 -39.14 -30.88
C LYS A 14 12.14 -40.27 -29.86
N VAL A 15 11.05 -40.94 -29.48
CA VAL A 15 11.06 -42.19 -28.72
C VAL A 15 11.68 -43.29 -29.57
N HIS A 16 12.82 -43.84 -29.15
CA HIS A 16 13.37 -45.08 -29.70
C HIS A 16 12.97 -46.25 -28.80
N ASN A 17 12.13 -47.14 -29.32
CA ASN A 17 11.91 -48.48 -28.77
C ASN A 17 13.19 -49.30 -28.91
N CYS A 18 13.68 -49.85 -27.80
CA CYS A 18 14.60 -50.99 -27.81
C CYS A 18 14.16 -51.97 -26.71
N GLU A 19 13.65 -53.12 -27.12
CA GLU A 19 13.47 -54.29 -26.27
C GLU A 19 14.82 -54.98 -26.07
N SER A 20 15.28 -55.12 -24.82
CA SER A 20 16.16 -56.21 -24.40
C SER A 20 16.22 -56.36 -22.88
N SER A 21 15.57 -57.43 -22.40
CA SER A 21 15.97 -58.34 -21.31
C SER A 21 16.43 -57.84 -19.93
N ALA A 22 15.59 -58.19 -18.94
CA ALA A 22 15.91 -58.75 -17.61
C ALA A 22 16.61 -57.90 -16.53
N GLY A 23 15.89 -57.65 -15.43
CA GLY A 23 16.46 -57.23 -14.14
C GLY A 23 15.44 -56.47 -13.27
N ALA A 24 15.11 -57.02 -12.10
CA ALA A 24 14.14 -56.50 -11.15
C ALA A 24 14.57 -55.17 -10.50
N ASP A 25 13.68 -54.18 -10.49
CA ASP A 25 13.25 -53.40 -9.31
C ASP A 25 12.36 -52.23 -9.75
N THR A 26 11.14 -52.16 -9.21
CA THR A 26 10.13 -51.15 -9.58
C THR A 26 10.44 -49.81 -8.92
N CYS A 27 11.33 -49.04 -9.55
CA CYS A 27 11.51 -47.62 -9.21
C CYS A 27 10.40 -46.82 -9.91
N GLY A 28 9.45 -46.31 -9.12
CA GLY A 28 8.26 -45.62 -9.63
C GLY A 28 8.59 -44.45 -10.56
N LEU A 29 8.16 -44.57 -11.83
CA LEU A 29 8.20 -43.49 -12.80
C LEU A 29 7.44 -42.28 -12.25
N HIS A 30 8.15 -41.20 -11.94
CA HIS A 30 7.53 -39.89 -11.76
C HIS A 30 6.99 -39.43 -13.11
N LYS A 31 5.70 -39.67 -13.35
CA LYS A 31 5.00 -39.02 -14.46
C LYS A 31 4.95 -37.51 -14.17
N PRO A 32 5.33 -36.64 -15.11
CA PRO A 32 5.04 -35.22 -14.98
C PRO A 32 3.51 -35.07 -14.94
N VAL A 33 2.99 -34.58 -13.82
CA VAL A 33 1.57 -34.23 -13.72
C VAL A 33 1.37 -33.02 -14.61
N SER A 34 0.72 -33.22 -15.75
CA SER A 34 0.22 -32.13 -16.61
C SER A 34 -0.90 -31.41 -15.85
N TYR A 35 -0.52 -30.46 -15.00
CA TYR A 35 -1.48 -29.64 -14.26
C TYR A 35 -2.05 -28.59 -15.21
N ASN A 36 -3.15 -28.92 -15.88
CA ASN A 36 -4.28 -28.01 -16.12
C ASN A 36 -5.41 -28.74 -16.86
N GLU A 37 -6.18 -29.54 -16.11
CA GLU A 37 -7.52 -30.02 -16.50
C GLU A 37 -8.61 -29.01 -16.11
N ILE A 38 -8.29 -27.71 -16.09
CA ILE A 38 -9.25 -26.67 -15.68
C ILE A 38 -9.93 -26.14 -16.94
N ASP A 39 -11.17 -26.57 -17.15
CA ASP A 39 -12.12 -25.92 -18.06
C ASP A 39 -12.35 -24.48 -17.57
N GLY A 40 -11.80 -23.51 -18.31
CA GLY A 40 -11.87 -22.08 -17.99
C GLY A 40 -13.27 -21.47 -18.08
N SER A 41 -14.28 -22.23 -18.50
CA SER A 41 -15.69 -21.83 -18.46
C SER A 41 -16.36 -22.10 -17.10
N LEU A 42 -15.74 -22.93 -16.25
CA LEU A 42 -16.22 -23.27 -14.93
C LEU A 42 -15.27 -22.71 -13.88
N TYR A 43 -15.55 -21.50 -13.39
CA TYR A 43 -15.01 -21.04 -12.11
C TYR A 43 -15.56 -21.96 -11.01
N LYS A 44 -14.87 -23.08 -10.76
CA LYS A 44 -15.12 -23.88 -9.56
C LYS A 44 -14.70 -23.01 -8.37
N GLU A 45 -15.58 -22.88 -7.39
CA GLU A 45 -15.41 -22.13 -6.12
C GLU A 45 -14.29 -22.70 -5.21
N LYS A 46 -13.19 -23.18 -5.78
CA LYS A 46 -12.04 -23.71 -5.05
C LYS A 46 -10.96 -22.65 -5.01
N GLU A 47 -11.22 -21.57 -4.29
CA GLU A 47 -10.19 -20.60 -3.94
C GLU A 47 -9.26 -21.16 -2.87
N LEU A 48 -8.05 -20.60 -2.77
CA LEU A 48 -7.12 -20.93 -1.70
C LEU A 48 -7.69 -20.45 -0.37
N ILE A 49 -7.69 -21.33 0.64
CA ILE A 49 -8.05 -20.92 2.00
C ILE A 49 -7.01 -19.93 2.55
N PHE A 50 -7.48 -18.95 3.32
CA PHE A 50 -6.57 -18.09 4.07
C PHE A 50 -5.88 -18.91 5.19
N PRO A 51 -4.55 -18.84 5.35
CA PRO A 51 -3.83 -19.65 6.35
C PRO A 51 -4.36 -19.42 7.77
N PRO A 52 -4.88 -20.45 8.48
CA PRO A 52 -5.45 -20.31 9.82
C PRO A 52 -4.48 -19.73 10.84
N GLU A 53 -3.18 -20.01 10.70
CA GLU A 53 -2.12 -19.52 11.59
C GLU A 53 -2.00 -18.00 11.54
N LEU A 54 -2.33 -17.37 10.40
CA LEU A 54 -2.29 -15.92 10.24
C LEU A 54 -3.52 -15.24 10.84
N VAL A 55 -4.67 -15.92 10.90
CA VAL A 55 -5.89 -15.39 11.55
C VAL A 55 -5.68 -15.24 13.06
N LEU A 56 -5.00 -16.21 13.67
CA LEU A 56 -4.73 -16.25 15.11
C LEU A 56 -3.55 -15.36 15.52
N ARG A 57 -2.84 -14.77 14.56
CA ARG A 57 -1.61 -14.03 14.82
C ARG A 57 -1.90 -12.64 15.38
N ASN A 58 -1.47 -12.41 16.62
CA ASN A 58 -1.45 -11.07 17.20
C ASN A 58 -0.40 -10.18 16.52
N ALA A 59 -0.79 -8.94 16.22
CA ALA A 59 0.16 -7.94 15.75
C ALA A 59 1.16 -7.62 16.87
N LEU A 60 2.46 -7.73 16.57
CA LEU A 60 3.54 -7.35 17.47
C LEU A 60 4.29 -6.12 16.95
N PRO A 61 4.78 -5.22 17.82
CA PRO A 61 5.72 -4.20 17.40
C PRO A 61 6.95 -4.86 16.77
N LEU A 62 7.49 -4.28 15.69
CA LEU A 62 8.67 -4.83 15.03
C LEU A 62 9.82 -3.82 15.03
N LYS A 63 11.03 -4.35 15.16
CA LYS A 63 12.30 -3.63 14.94
C LYS A 63 13.17 -4.55 14.10
N LEU A 64 13.43 -4.14 12.87
CA LEU A 64 14.21 -4.90 11.89
C LEU A 64 15.47 -4.14 11.53
N HIS A 65 16.53 -4.89 11.26
CA HIS A 65 17.81 -4.39 10.78
C HIS A 65 18.02 -4.89 9.35
N GLY A 66 18.31 -3.98 8.43
CA GLY A 66 18.61 -4.26 7.03
C GLY A 66 20.08 -4.04 6.70
N PHE A 67 20.42 -4.37 5.46
CA PHE A 67 21.76 -4.11 4.91
C PHE A 67 22.10 -2.61 4.97
N GLY A 68 23.39 -2.29 5.12
CA GLY A 68 23.85 -0.89 5.18
C GLY A 68 23.41 -0.13 6.44
N GLY A 69 23.05 -0.84 7.51
CA GLY A 69 22.66 -0.23 8.80
C GLY A 69 21.25 0.34 8.82
N ILE A 70 20.41 0.04 7.82
CA ILE A 70 19.02 0.47 7.76
C ILE A 70 18.26 -0.13 8.95
N ARG A 71 17.45 0.70 9.62
CA ARG A 71 16.55 0.28 10.69
C ARG A 71 15.11 0.54 10.30
N TRP A 72 14.25 -0.44 10.52
CA TRP A 72 12.83 -0.34 10.24
C TRP A 72 12.01 -0.67 11.48
N TYR A 73 11.11 0.24 11.86
CA TYR A 73 10.26 0.11 13.04
C TYR A 73 8.79 0.01 12.64
N ARG A 74 8.02 -0.81 13.33
CA ARG A 74 6.54 -0.85 13.24
C ARG A 74 5.94 -0.69 14.63
N PRO A 75 5.63 0.54 15.08
CA PRO A 75 4.81 0.76 16.25
C PRO A 75 3.35 0.31 16.02
N LEU A 76 2.67 -0.06 17.10
CA LEU A 76 1.23 -0.38 17.11
C LEU A 76 0.39 0.64 17.88
N LYS A 77 1.05 1.64 18.49
CA LYS A 77 0.40 2.68 19.31
C LYS A 77 0.91 4.04 18.87
N LEU A 78 0.04 5.04 18.84
CA LEU A 78 0.41 6.40 18.47
C LEU A 78 1.54 6.94 19.37
N LYS A 79 1.50 6.65 20.67
CA LYS A 79 2.59 7.02 21.61
C LYS A 79 3.96 6.59 21.11
N HIS A 80 4.11 5.32 20.75
CA HIS A 80 5.40 4.77 20.35
C HIS A 80 5.86 5.33 19.00
N LEU A 81 4.94 5.62 18.09
CA LEU A 81 5.25 6.32 16.85
C LEU A 81 5.84 7.70 17.16
N LEU A 82 5.17 8.47 18.02
CA LEU A 82 5.59 9.81 18.42
C LEU A 82 6.95 9.80 19.14
N ASP A 83 7.16 8.85 20.06
CA ASP A 83 8.45 8.65 20.73
C ASP A 83 9.57 8.34 19.73
N LEU A 84 9.32 7.44 18.77
CA LEU A 84 10.28 7.12 17.69
C LEU A 84 10.58 8.31 16.79
N LYS A 85 9.57 9.12 16.45
CA LYS A 85 9.74 10.32 15.61
C LYS A 85 10.49 11.42 16.35
N SER A 86 10.31 11.52 17.67
CA SER A 86 11.07 12.44 18.53
C SER A 86 12.52 12.00 18.68
N LEU A 87 12.77 10.70 18.82
CA LEU A 87 14.13 10.14 18.92
C LEU A 87 14.89 10.21 17.58
N TYR A 88 14.16 10.05 16.47
CA TYR A 88 14.71 10.05 15.13
C TYR A 88 13.96 11.07 14.26
N SER A 89 14.31 12.35 14.41
CA SER A 89 13.66 13.46 13.69
C SER A 89 13.70 13.28 12.18
N ASP A 90 14.76 12.68 11.63
CA ASP A 90 14.91 12.48 10.18
C ASP A 90 14.34 11.14 9.68
N ALA A 91 13.76 10.33 10.58
CA ALA A 91 13.16 9.05 10.19
C ALA A 91 12.00 9.27 9.20
N LYS A 92 11.99 8.46 8.14
CA LYS A 92 10.92 8.49 7.14
C LYS A 92 9.74 7.66 7.60
N LEU A 93 8.57 8.30 7.65
CA LEU A 93 7.31 7.61 7.88
C LEU A 93 6.90 6.88 6.60
N VAL A 94 6.50 5.61 6.71
CA VAL A 94 6.16 4.76 5.56
C VAL A 94 4.78 4.13 5.73
N VAL A 95 3.96 4.24 4.69
CA VAL A 95 2.75 3.42 4.52
C VAL A 95 2.93 2.47 3.34
N GLY A 96 2.56 2.88 2.13
CA GLY A 96 2.60 2.05 0.92
C GLY A 96 3.92 2.05 0.15
N ASN A 97 4.90 2.85 0.58
CA ASN A 97 6.21 2.98 -0.08
C ASN A 97 6.18 3.45 -1.56
N THR A 98 5.06 3.98 -2.03
CA THR A 98 4.87 4.35 -3.46
C THR A 98 5.67 5.57 -3.91
N GLU A 99 6.06 6.46 -2.99
CA GLU A 99 7.00 7.57 -3.26
C GLU A 99 8.40 7.23 -2.77
N ILE A 100 8.55 6.84 -1.50
CA ILE A 100 9.87 6.56 -0.89
C ILE A 100 10.65 5.51 -1.68
N GLY A 101 9.98 4.46 -2.18
CA GLY A 101 10.61 3.47 -3.05
C GLY A 101 11.15 4.07 -4.35
N ILE A 102 10.46 5.05 -4.93
CA ILE A 102 10.93 5.77 -6.12
C ILE A 102 12.12 6.67 -5.79
N GLU A 103 12.06 7.39 -4.67
CA GLU A 103 13.17 8.24 -4.21
C GLU A 103 14.45 7.43 -4.01
N MET A 104 14.34 6.26 -3.38
CA MET A 104 15.50 5.39 -3.14
C MET A 104 16.03 4.75 -4.42
N ASN A 105 15.15 4.22 -5.28
CA ASN A 105 15.57 3.46 -6.46
C ASN A 105 16.03 4.36 -7.62
N PHE A 106 15.40 5.52 -7.81
CA PHE A 106 15.63 6.36 -8.99
C PHE A 106 16.20 7.74 -8.70
N LYS A 107 16.13 8.22 -7.45
CA LYS A 107 16.69 9.53 -7.05
C LYS A 107 17.90 9.41 -6.11
N ASN A 108 18.43 8.19 -5.94
CA ASN A 108 19.57 7.87 -5.09
C ASN A 108 19.41 8.37 -3.64
N ALA A 109 18.17 8.51 -3.17
CA ALA A 109 17.90 8.94 -1.81
C ALA A 109 18.25 7.83 -0.82
N ARG A 110 18.89 8.20 0.30
CA ARG A 110 19.29 7.25 1.34
C ARG A 110 18.66 7.64 2.66
N TYR A 111 17.84 6.75 3.21
CA TYR A 111 17.19 6.94 4.50
C TYR A 111 17.64 5.82 5.44
N PRO A 112 18.29 6.15 6.58
CA PRO A 112 18.81 5.14 7.49
C PRO A 112 17.73 4.54 8.40
N ILE A 113 16.61 5.25 8.59
CA ILE A 113 15.56 4.88 9.53
C ILE A 113 14.19 5.06 8.90
N PHE A 114 13.38 4.00 8.97
CA PHE A 114 12.00 3.97 8.55
C PHE A 114 11.09 3.63 9.71
N ILE A 115 9.93 4.28 9.76
CA ILE A 115 8.87 3.97 10.72
C ILE A 115 7.59 3.69 9.94
N SER A 116 7.14 2.44 9.94
CA SER A 116 5.86 2.09 9.34
C SER A 116 4.71 2.47 10.25
N VAL A 117 3.82 3.31 9.75
CA VAL A 117 2.66 3.84 10.50
C VAL A 117 1.35 3.12 10.16
N THR A 118 1.44 2.03 9.39
CA THR A 118 0.31 1.24 8.89
C THR A 118 -0.57 0.63 9.98
N HIS A 119 0.02 0.30 11.14
CA HIS A 119 -0.65 -0.41 12.24
C HIS A 119 -1.00 0.48 13.43
N VAL A 120 -0.93 1.81 13.28
CA VAL A 120 -1.37 2.75 14.32
C VAL A 120 -2.86 3.03 14.12
N PRO A 121 -3.76 2.55 15.01
CA PRO A 121 -5.20 2.59 14.78
C PRO A 121 -5.75 4.01 14.51
N GLU A 122 -5.27 5.00 15.25
CA GLU A 122 -5.69 6.39 15.15
C GLU A 122 -5.46 6.95 13.73
N LEU A 123 -4.39 6.53 13.05
CA LEU A 123 -4.08 6.98 11.69
C LEU A 123 -4.87 6.21 10.61
N ASN A 124 -5.62 5.17 10.99
CA ASN A 124 -6.41 4.33 10.10
C ASN A 124 -7.92 4.62 10.20
N VAL A 125 -8.32 5.56 11.05
CA VAL A 125 -9.72 5.97 11.22
C VAL A 125 -10.24 6.57 9.91
N LEU A 126 -11.45 6.21 9.54
CA LEU A 126 -12.20 6.87 8.47
C LEU A 126 -13.65 6.93 8.92
N SER A 127 -14.08 8.10 9.41
CA SER A 127 -15.40 8.30 10.00
C SER A 127 -16.20 9.34 9.22
N ILE A 128 -17.50 9.08 9.09
CA ILE A 128 -18.47 9.99 8.48
C ILE A 128 -19.17 10.71 9.65
N LYS A 129 -19.07 12.03 9.68
CA LYS A 129 -19.71 12.91 10.67
C LYS A 129 -20.77 13.76 10.00
N ASP A 130 -21.54 14.49 10.80
CA ASP A 130 -22.55 15.42 10.28
C ASP A 130 -21.91 16.63 9.60
N ASP A 131 -20.73 17.04 10.05
CA ASP A 131 -19.98 18.19 9.56
C ASP A 131 -18.87 17.84 8.54
N GLY A 132 -18.69 16.56 8.20
CA GLY A 132 -17.72 16.15 7.18
C GLY A 132 -17.15 14.74 7.36
N LEU A 133 -15.96 14.54 6.78
CA LEU A 133 -15.21 13.27 6.87
C LEU A 133 -13.94 13.46 7.70
N GLU A 134 -13.74 12.59 8.69
CA GLU A 134 -12.45 12.49 9.38
C GLU A 134 -11.64 11.37 8.74
N ILE A 135 -10.48 11.71 8.19
CA ILE A 135 -9.64 10.79 7.40
C ILE A 135 -8.27 10.66 8.07
N GLY A 136 -7.98 9.48 8.58
CA GLY A 136 -6.68 9.12 9.13
C GLY A 136 -5.60 9.15 8.04
N SER A 137 -4.42 9.64 8.39
CA SER A 137 -3.33 9.85 7.43
C SER A 137 -2.81 8.56 6.78
N SER A 138 -2.98 7.41 7.42
CA SER A 138 -2.60 6.10 6.87
C SER A 138 -3.70 5.51 5.96
N VAL A 139 -4.93 6.04 5.93
CA VAL A 139 -6.04 5.51 5.10
C VAL A 139 -5.61 5.36 3.64
N ARG A 140 -5.99 4.22 3.03
CA ARG A 140 -5.58 3.82 1.68
C ARG A 140 -6.48 4.54 0.69
N LEU A 141 -5.95 4.95 -0.46
CA LEU A 141 -6.73 5.67 -1.46
C LEU A 141 -7.91 4.84 -1.99
N SER A 142 -7.74 3.52 -2.12
CA SER A 142 -8.82 2.57 -2.43
C SER A 142 -9.94 2.64 -1.40
N ARG A 143 -9.61 2.56 -0.11
CA ARG A 143 -10.57 2.63 0.98
C ARG A 143 -11.28 4.00 1.04
N LEU A 144 -10.53 5.08 0.82
CA LEU A 144 -11.12 6.42 0.71
C LEU A 144 -12.13 6.45 -0.45
N GLN A 145 -11.76 5.95 -1.63
CA GLN A 145 -12.63 5.92 -2.80
C GLN A 145 -13.94 5.15 -2.54
N GLU A 146 -13.87 3.99 -1.88
CA GLU A 146 -15.06 3.22 -1.49
C GLU A 146 -16.02 4.03 -0.59
N VAL A 147 -15.48 4.72 0.42
CA VAL A 147 -16.29 5.52 1.34
C VAL A 147 -16.86 6.75 0.67
N LEU A 148 -16.10 7.42 -0.20
CA LEU A 148 -16.63 8.57 -0.96
C LEU A 148 -17.80 8.17 -1.85
N ILE A 149 -17.70 7.04 -2.57
CA ILE A 149 -18.80 6.52 -3.39
C ILE A 149 -20.05 6.27 -2.53
N LYS A 150 -19.88 5.66 -1.36
CA LYS A 150 -20.98 5.41 -0.42
C LYS A 150 -21.63 6.72 0.04
N VAL A 151 -20.83 7.68 0.49
CA VAL A 151 -21.33 8.99 0.99
C VAL A 151 -22.07 9.76 -0.10
N ILE A 152 -21.56 9.76 -1.33
CA ILE A 152 -22.21 10.42 -2.48
C ILE A 152 -23.57 9.78 -2.81
N ALA A 153 -23.74 8.48 -2.59
CA ALA A 153 -24.99 7.79 -2.84
C ALA A 153 -26.03 7.99 -1.72
N GLU A 154 -25.59 8.23 -0.49
CA GLU A 154 -26.43 8.29 0.71
C GLU A 154 -26.83 9.71 1.15
N ARG A 155 -26.07 10.75 0.74
CA ARG A 155 -26.27 12.14 1.16
C ARG A 155 -26.69 13.05 0.01
N GLU A 156 -27.20 14.23 0.36
CA GLU A 156 -27.67 15.20 -0.61
C GLU A 156 -26.53 15.76 -1.47
N ILE A 157 -26.85 16.16 -2.70
CA ILE A 157 -25.87 16.65 -3.68
C ILE A 157 -25.10 17.87 -3.16
N HIS A 158 -25.77 18.75 -2.42
CA HIS A 158 -25.17 19.97 -1.89
C HIS A 158 -24.16 19.70 -0.76
N GLU A 159 -24.27 18.57 -0.06
CA GLU A 159 -23.35 18.16 1.01
C GLU A 159 -22.11 17.44 0.48
N THR A 160 -22.17 16.88 -0.74
CA THR A 160 -21.19 15.92 -1.24
C THR A 160 -20.32 16.43 -2.40
N SER A 161 -20.41 17.72 -2.73
CA SER A 161 -19.68 18.32 -3.86
C SER A 161 -18.16 18.07 -3.80
N SER A 162 -17.51 18.29 -2.65
CA SER A 162 -16.09 18.00 -2.43
C SER A 162 -15.79 16.50 -2.52
N CYS A 163 -16.67 15.65 -1.98
CA CYS A 163 -16.51 14.20 -2.04
C CYS A 163 -16.54 13.70 -3.49
N LYS A 164 -17.45 14.24 -4.31
CA LYS A 164 -17.57 13.93 -5.73
C LYS A 164 -16.32 14.34 -6.50
N ALA A 165 -15.83 15.55 -6.29
CA ALA A 165 -14.60 16.02 -6.94
C ALA A 165 -13.39 15.11 -6.64
N ILE A 166 -13.22 14.72 -5.37
CA ILE A 166 -12.14 13.81 -4.96
C ILE A 166 -12.33 12.41 -5.56
N SER A 167 -13.56 11.88 -5.55
CA SER A 167 -13.89 10.58 -6.13
C SER A 167 -13.63 10.54 -7.65
N ASP A 168 -14.02 11.58 -8.37
CA ASP A 168 -13.81 11.71 -9.82
C ASP A 168 -12.32 11.73 -10.16
N GLN A 169 -11.50 12.42 -9.35
CA GLN A 169 -10.06 12.41 -9.51
C GLN A 169 -9.45 11.02 -9.23
N LEU A 170 -9.90 10.35 -8.17
CA LEU A 170 -9.45 8.99 -7.81
C LEU A 170 -9.84 7.93 -8.85
N LYS A 171 -10.84 8.19 -9.69
CA LYS A 171 -11.25 7.30 -10.79
C LYS A 171 -10.10 7.06 -11.78
N TRP A 172 -9.38 8.12 -12.13
CA TRP A 172 -8.26 8.08 -13.08
C TRP A 172 -6.88 8.06 -12.41
N PHE A 173 -6.85 8.10 -11.07
CA PHE A 173 -5.62 8.04 -10.29
C PHE A 173 -5.04 6.62 -10.25
N ALA A 174 -3.97 6.40 -11.01
CA ALA A 174 -3.15 5.19 -11.00
C ALA A 174 -3.92 3.85 -11.11
N GLY A 175 -3.19 2.73 -11.01
CA GLY A 175 -3.80 1.40 -10.94
C GLY A 175 -4.33 1.07 -9.54
N LYS A 176 -5.22 0.06 -9.46
CA LYS A 176 -5.74 -0.47 -8.17
C LYS A 176 -4.63 -0.91 -7.22
N GLN A 177 -3.53 -1.45 -7.77
CA GLN A 177 -2.34 -1.89 -7.04
C GLN A 177 -1.73 -0.72 -6.24
N VAL A 178 -1.60 0.45 -6.87
CA VAL A 178 -1.08 1.65 -6.21
C VAL A 178 -2.09 2.14 -5.18
N LYS A 179 -3.38 2.26 -5.54
CA LYS A 179 -4.42 2.74 -4.62
C LYS A 179 -4.65 1.84 -3.40
N ASN A 180 -4.33 0.56 -3.48
CA ASN A 180 -4.44 -0.39 -2.37
C ASN A 180 -3.39 -0.17 -1.27
N VAL A 181 -2.28 0.51 -1.59
CA VAL A 181 -1.18 0.72 -0.64
C VAL A 181 -0.86 2.20 -0.40
N ALA A 182 -1.07 3.07 -1.40
CA ALA A 182 -0.89 4.50 -1.28
C ALA A 182 -1.87 5.07 -0.23
N SER A 183 -1.33 5.91 0.66
CA SER A 183 -2.08 6.55 1.73
C SER A 183 -2.40 8.01 1.44
N VAL A 184 -3.51 8.50 1.99
CA VAL A 184 -3.91 9.92 1.94
C VAL A 184 -2.81 10.84 2.48
N GLY A 185 -2.33 10.61 3.69
CA GLY A 185 -1.27 11.41 4.31
C GLY A 185 0.06 11.33 3.56
N GLY A 186 0.38 10.17 2.99
CA GLY A 186 1.53 9.99 2.10
C GLY A 186 1.43 10.87 0.84
N ASN A 187 0.27 10.93 0.19
CA ASN A 187 0.04 11.80 -0.96
C ASN A 187 0.14 13.30 -0.59
N ILE A 188 -0.47 13.69 0.53
CA ILE A 188 -0.40 15.06 1.07
C ILE A 188 1.04 15.46 1.38
N CYS A 189 1.74 14.70 2.24
CA CYS A 189 3.08 15.03 2.72
C CYS A 189 4.17 14.89 1.64
N THR A 190 3.93 14.12 0.57
CA THR A 190 4.83 14.12 -0.60
C THR A 190 4.88 15.49 -1.26
N ALA A 191 3.78 16.27 -1.20
CA ALA A 191 3.68 17.62 -1.73
C ALA A 191 4.24 17.75 -3.16
N SER A 192 3.88 16.78 -4.02
CA SER A 192 4.18 16.85 -5.44
C SER A 192 3.45 18.05 -6.05
N PRO A 193 4.12 18.92 -6.84
CA PRO A 193 3.46 20.04 -7.53
C PRO A 193 2.34 19.61 -8.48
N ILE A 194 2.39 18.36 -8.93
CA ILE A 194 1.39 17.73 -9.80
C ILE A 194 0.52 16.74 -9.04
N SER A 195 0.40 16.86 -7.71
CA SER A 195 -0.53 16.03 -6.96
C SER A 195 -1.96 16.37 -7.36
N ASP A 196 -2.69 15.39 -7.85
CA ASP A 196 -4.08 15.56 -8.24
C ASP A 196 -5.01 15.90 -7.05
N LEU A 197 -4.68 15.41 -5.84
CA LEU A 197 -5.56 15.56 -4.68
C LEU A 197 -5.26 16.81 -3.84
N ASN A 198 -4.03 17.32 -3.85
CA ASN A 198 -3.65 18.47 -3.02
C ASN A 198 -4.47 19.73 -3.33
N PRO A 199 -4.73 20.10 -4.60
CA PRO A 199 -5.63 21.20 -4.94
C PRO A 199 -7.05 21.02 -4.40
N LEU A 200 -7.55 19.78 -4.39
CA LEU A 200 -8.90 19.48 -3.90
C LEU A 200 -9.01 19.65 -2.38
N TRP A 201 -7.99 19.25 -1.62
CA TRP A 201 -7.96 19.50 -0.17
C TRP A 201 -7.96 21.00 0.15
N MET A 202 -7.21 21.80 -0.62
CA MET A 202 -7.19 23.26 -0.48
C MET A 202 -8.55 23.89 -0.83
N ALA A 203 -9.15 23.49 -1.95
CA ALA A 203 -10.45 23.99 -2.40
C ALA A 203 -11.59 23.61 -1.44
N ALA A 204 -11.53 22.40 -0.88
CA ALA A 204 -12.47 21.91 0.13
C ALA A 204 -12.26 22.53 1.53
N ARG A 205 -11.25 23.40 1.70
CA ARG A 205 -10.87 24.01 2.99
C ARG A 205 -10.64 22.95 4.07
N ALA A 206 -10.00 21.84 3.70
CA ALA A 206 -9.71 20.77 4.64
C ALA A 206 -8.78 21.24 5.76
N ASP A 207 -9.03 20.72 6.96
CA ASP A 207 -8.18 20.91 8.13
C ASP A 207 -7.27 19.70 8.32
N PHE A 208 -5.98 19.98 8.51
CA PHE A 208 -4.97 18.97 8.82
C PHE A 208 -4.63 19.03 10.30
N HIS A 209 -4.94 17.95 11.02
CA HIS A 209 -4.56 17.78 12.42
C HIS A 209 -3.19 17.11 12.52
N ILE A 210 -2.22 17.84 13.06
CA ILE A 210 -0.84 17.41 13.24
C ILE A 210 -0.61 17.21 14.74
N VAL A 211 -0.09 16.04 15.11
CA VAL A 211 0.17 15.69 16.50
C VAL A 211 1.67 15.64 16.78
N ASP A 212 2.11 16.33 17.84
CA ASP A 212 3.51 16.36 18.26
C ASP A 212 3.85 15.22 19.25
N SER A 213 5.11 15.13 19.66
CA SER A 213 5.56 14.11 20.63
C SER A 213 4.99 14.26 22.04
N LYS A 214 4.50 15.46 22.38
CA LYS A 214 3.81 15.76 23.64
C LYS A 214 2.30 15.53 23.55
N ARG A 215 1.81 15.05 22.40
CA ARG A 215 0.39 14.85 22.06
C ARG A 215 -0.43 16.13 21.95
N ASN A 216 0.23 17.27 21.75
CA ASN A 216 -0.49 18.49 21.36
C ASN A 216 -0.96 18.33 19.92
N ILE A 217 -2.18 18.81 19.66
CA ILE A 217 -2.76 18.82 18.32
C ILE A 217 -2.72 20.25 17.80
N ARG A 218 -2.06 20.41 16.65
CA ARG A 218 -2.06 21.64 15.86
C ARG A 218 -2.95 21.43 14.65
N THR A 219 -3.86 22.35 14.41
CA THR A 219 -4.69 22.37 13.21
C THR A 219 -4.11 23.35 12.20
N VAL A 220 -3.98 22.92 10.95
CA VAL A 220 -3.48 23.74 9.84
C VAL A 220 -4.44 23.61 8.68
N HIS A 221 -4.88 24.73 8.10
CA HIS A 221 -5.67 24.69 6.89
C HIS A 221 -4.83 24.19 5.71
N ALA A 222 -5.42 23.37 4.83
CA ALA A 222 -4.70 22.79 3.70
C ALA A 222 -3.99 23.84 2.82
N LYS A 223 -4.56 25.04 2.67
CA LYS A 223 -3.96 26.14 1.90
C LYS A 223 -2.61 26.65 2.47
N ASP A 224 -2.42 26.55 3.78
CA ASP A 224 -1.25 27.08 4.49
C ASP A 224 -0.20 25.97 4.75
N PHE A 225 -0.58 24.70 4.54
CA PHE A 225 0.27 23.55 4.81
C PHE A 225 1.40 23.36 3.78
N PHE A 226 1.21 23.79 2.52
CA PHE A 226 2.20 23.62 1.46
C PHE A 226 3.11 24.85 1.35
N LEU A 227 4.32 24.75 1.89
CA LEU A 227 5.26 25.87 2.04
C LEU A 227 6.15 26.11 0.81
N GLY A 228 6.17 25.17 -0.14
CA GLY A 228 7.00 25.25 -1.34
C GLY A 228 7.20 23.88 -1.99
N TYR A 229 8.13 23.80 -2.95
CA TYR A 229 8.42 22.57 -3.69
C TYR A 229 8.78 21.41 -2.74
N ARG A 230 7.90 20.40 -2.66
CA ARG A 230 8.02 19.23 -1.76
C ARG A 230 8.30 19.59 -0.30
N LYS A 231 7.83 20.76 0.16
CA LYS A 231 7.99 21.26 1.53
C LYS A 231 6.62 21.50 2.16
N VAL A 232 6.42 20.92 3.35
CA VAL A 232 5.17 21.01 4.09
C VAL A 232 5.40 21.53 5.50
N ASP A 233 4.36 22.12 6.09
CA ASP A 233 4.33 22.58 7.47
C ASP A 233 3.97 21.44 8.44
N LEU A 234 4.92 20.52 8.65
CA LEU A 234 4.75 19.37 9.55
C LEU A 234 5.52 19.53 10.88
N ALA A 235 6.36 20.56 11.00
CA ALA A 235 7.24 20.79 12.15
C ALA A 235 6.51 21.37 13.36
#